data_AF-A0A7D4TN81-F1
#
_entry.id   AF-A0A7D4TN81-F1
#
_cell.length_a   1.000
_cell.length_b   1.000
_cell.length_c   1.000
_cell.angle_alpha   90.00
_cell.angle_beta   90.00
_cell.angle_gamma   90.00
#
_symmetry.space_group_name_H-M   'P 1'
#
loop_
_entity.id
_entity.type
_entity.pdbx_description
1 polymer ?
#
loop_
_entity_poly.entity_id
_entity_poly.type
_entity_poly.pdbx_seq_one_letter_code
_entity_poly.pdbx_strand_id
1 'polypeptide(L)' 'MPVLAMGSDHFAGSFLAAHTKLVANNVQESVIKDSGHWVVQENTPQVQKDLLSFFLK' A
#
# COMPACT_ATOMS: atom_id res chain seq x y z
N MET A 1 10.92 -11.80 3.84
CA MET A 1 9.95 -11.28 4.84
C MET A 1 8.72 -10.76 4.12
N PRO A 2 7.54 -10.73 4.76
CA PRO A 2 6.36 -10.06 4.20
C PRO A 2 6.61 -8.55 4.01
N VAL A 3 6.17 -8.00 2.88
CA VAL A 3 6.24 -6.58 2.55
C VAL A 3 4.84 -6.09 2.15
N LEU A 4 4.41 -4.97 2.70
CA LEU A 4 3.20 -4.27 2.28
C LEU A 4 3.58 -3.08 1.41
N ALA A 5 3.12 -3.08 0.16
CA ALA A 5 3.27 -1.95 -0.75
C ALA A 5 1.93 -1.18 -0.82
N MET A 6 1.93 0.05 -0.32
CA MET A 6 0.75 0.94 -0.30
C MET A 6 0.92 2.08 -1.30
N GLY A 7 0.31 1.94 -2.48
CA GLY A 7 0.23 3.00 -3.49
C GLY A 7 -1.15 3.65 -3.48
N SER A 8 -1.32 4.82 -4.10
CA SER A 8 -2.64 5.45 -4.25
C SER A 8 -3.18 5.30 -5.68
N ASP A 9 -4.49 5.36 -5.84
CA ASP A 9 -5.12 5.31 -7.17
C ASP A 9 -4.79 6.51 -8.08
N HIS A 10 -4.45 7.67 -7.51
CA HIS A 10 -3.93 8.82 -8.28
C HIS A 10 -2.40 8.95 -8.28
N PHE A 11 -1.68 8.08 -7.57
CA PHE A 11 -0.21 8.09 -7.51
C PHE A 11 0.37 6.69 -7.18
N ALA A 12 1.11 6.13 -8.13
CA ALA A 12 1.88 4.89 -8.02
C ALA A 12 1.09 3.58 -7.77
N GLY A 13 -0.22 3.61 -7.48
CA GLY A 13 -1.18 2.49 -7.43
C GLY A 13 -0.61 1.07 -7.44
N SER A 14 -0.99 0.26 -8.44
CA SER A 14 -0.44 -1.09 -8.59
C SER A 14 1.01 -1.12 -9.07
N PHE A 15 1.52 -0.01 -9.61
CA PHE A 15 2.91 0.09 -10.04
C PHE A 15 3.87 -0.13 -8.87
N LEU A 16 3.59 0.41 -7.68
CA LEU A 16 4.46 0.28 -6.51
C LEU A 16 4.62 -1.20 -6.09
N ALA A 17 3.52 -1.95 -6.05
CA ALA A 17 3.56 -3.37 -5.73
C ALA A 17 4.27 -4.18 -6.82
N ALA A 18 4.02 -3.88 -8.10
CA ALA A 18 4.69 -4.53 -9.23
C ALA A 18 6.22 -4.30 -9.19
N HIS A 19 6.66 -3.08 -8.93
CA HIS A 19 8.08 -2.75 -8.80
C HIS A 19 8.70 -3.46 -7.59
N THR A 20 8.02 -3.45 -6.44
CA THR A 20 8.51 -4.12 -5.22
C THR A 20 8.73 -5.62 -5.43
N LYS A 21 7.90 -6.28 -6.25
CA LYS A 21 8.04 -7.71 -6.60
C LYS A 21 9.31 -8.04 -7.41
N LEU A 22 10.00 -7.04 -7.97
CA LEU A 22 11.30 -7.26 -8.63
C LEU A 22 12.42 -7.61 -7.64
N VAL A 23 12.26 -7.23 -6.36
CA VAL A 23 13.30 -7.39 -5.33
C VAL A 23 12.80 -8.12 -4.07
N ALA A 24 11.50 -8.41 -3.96
CA ALA A 24 10.89 -9.09 -2.83
C ALA A 24 9.89 -10.17 -3.26
N ASN A 25 9.97 -11.35 -2.62
CA ASN A 25 9.19 -12.54 -3.00
C ASN A 25 7.82 -12.66 -2.28
N ASN A 26 7.56 -11.87 -1.23
CA ASN A 26 6.30 -11.90 -0.48
C ASN A 26 5.76 -10.48 -0.32
N VAL A 27 5.04 -10.00 -1.35
CA VAL A 27 4.52 -8.64 -1.44
C VAL A 27 2.99 -8.66 -1.43
N GLN A 28 2.39 -7.96 -0.47
CA GLN A 28 0.97 -7.65 -0.42
C GLN A 28 0.75 -6.23 -0.97
N GLU A 29 -0.28 -6.06 -1.78
CA GLU A 29 -0.66 -4.77 -2.37
C GLU A 29 -1.82 -4.17 -1.58
N SER A 30 -1.75 -2.85 -1.33
CA SER A 30 -2.89 -2.03 -0.99
C SER A 30 -2.90 -0.80 -1.89
N VAL A 31 -4.04 -0.55 -2.53
CA VAL A 31 -4.29 0.66 -3.31
C VAL A 31 -5.22 1.56 -2.51
N ILE A 32 -4.67 2.64 -1.98
CA ILE A 32 -5.39 3.65 -1.20
C ILE A 32 -6.26 4.48 -2.15
N LYS A 33 -7.56 4.53 -1.86
CA LYS A 33 -8.55 5.18 -2.71
C LYS A 33 -8.65 6.67 -2.41
N ASP A 34 -9.04 7.42 -3.44
CA ASP A 34 -9.29 8.86 -3.37
C ASP A 34 -8.11 9.61 -2.76
N SER A 35 -6.89 9.23 -3.16
CA SER A 35 -5.64 9.76 -2.61
C SER A 35 -4.58 9.91 -3.69
N GLY A 36 -3.62 10.80 -3.47
CA GLY A 36 -2.41 11.04 -4.24
C GLY A 36 -1.16 10.64 -3.44
N HIS A 37 -0.14 11.51 -3.44
CA HIS A 37 1.16 11.18 -2.83
C HIS A 37 1.12 11.01 -1.31
N TRP A 38 0.26 11.75 -0.60
CA TRP A 38 0.26 11.84 0.87
C TRP A 38 -0.82 10.95 1.48
N VAL A 39 -0.80 9.65 1.16
CA VAL A 39 -1.85 8.68 1.51
C VAL A 39 -2.23 8.65 3.01
N VAL A 40 -1.27 8.90 3.91
CA VAL A 40 -1.52 8.92 5.37
C VAL A 40 -2.46 10.07 5.75
N GLN A 41 -2.33 11.23 5.11
CA GLN A 41 -3.17 12.42 5.35
C GLN A 41 -4.45 12.38 4.54
N GLU A 42 -4.36 11.89 3.30
CA GLU A 42 -5.46 11.95 2.33
C GLU A 42 -6.52 10.88 2.59
N ASN A 43 -6.12 9.71 3.12
CA ASN A 43 -7.05 8.67 3.54
C ASN A 43 -6.51 7.86 4.74
N THR A 44 -6.34 8.57 5.87
CA THR A 44 -5.93 7.98 7.16
C THR A 44 -6.75 6.73 7.54
N PRO A 45 -8.09 6.71 7.39
CA PRO A 45 -8.88 5.54 7.80
C PRO A 45 -8.52 4.26 7.05
N GLN A 46 -8.32 4.33 5.71
CA GLN A 46 -7.94 3.16 4.93
C GLN A 46 -6.51 2.73 5.25
N VAL A 47 -5.56 3.67 5.31
CA VAL A 47 -4.16 3.36 5.64
C VAL A 47 -4.06 2.66 6.99
N GLN A 48 -4.76 3.16 8.02
CA GLN A 48 -4.77 2.53 9.34
C GLN A 48 -5.35 1.11 9.29
N LYS A 49 -6.48 0.92 8.62
CA LYS A 49 -7.12 -0.40 8.47
C LYS A 49 -6.17 -1.40 7.81
N ASP A 50 -5.51 -1.02 6.73
CA ASP A 50 -4.67 -1.92 5.94
C ASP A 50 -3.35 -2.24 6.67
N LEU A 51 -2.76 -1.26 7.36
CA LEU A 51 -1.61 -1.49 8.24
C LEU A 51 -1.94 -2.48 9.36
N LEU A 52 -3.05 -2.28 10.08
CA LEU A 52 -3.48 -3.20 11.14
C LEU A 52 -3.79 -4.59 10.58
N SER A 53 -4.42 -4.67 9.41
CA SER A 53 -4.71 -5.94 8.72
C SER A 53 -3.45 -6.69 8.30
N PHE A 54 -2.34 -6.00 8.07
CA PHE A 54 -1.05 -6.60 7.73
C PHE A 54 -0.28 -7.06 8.97
N PHE A 55 -0.26 -6.26 10.04
CA PHE A 55 0.55 -6.54 11.24
C PHE A 55 -0.13 -7.44 12.27
N LEU A 56 -1.47 -7.48 12.34
CA LEU A 56 -2.21 -8.26 13.34
C LEU A 56 -2.68 -9.62 12.82
N LYS A 57 -2.21 -10.04 11.64
CA LYS A 57 -2.32 -11.42 11.14
C LYS A 57 -1.14 -12.24 11.59
#